data_AF-A0A8J7U074-F1
#
_entry.id   AF-A0A8J7U074-F1
#
_cell.length_a   1.000
_cell.length_b   1.000
_cell.length_c   1.000
_cell.angle_alpha   90.00
_cell.angle_beta   90.00
_cell.angle_gamma   90.00
#
_symmetry.space_group_name_H-M   'P 1'
#
loop_
_entity.id
_entity.type
_entity.pdbx_description
1 polymer ?
#
loop_
_entity_poly.entity_id
_entity_poly.type
_entity_poly.pdbx_seq_one_letter_code
_entity_poly.pdbx_strand_id
1 'polypeptide(L)'
;DGRSARRTTVHVLLLIGLFYLFPTILGALSRLYTPELLVTGQTDAAILLLPTTMISGPVGKVVGAVVAAGAFSAFLSTCSGLISGVSGVVSTDLLRGRPHDSRLALSLVALVPLVAAIFLRPTDLALGVGMAFAFAASTFAPVLVLGVWWRGLTWVGAAAGMSVGGLLVLLALGVDVISRYTGDWAPHILLQPALLTVPMAFAVTAVVSRATPDRAPSNVNVLMMRLHTPDKLGLIRDRDIAEFGLADEKLRMMSGKHRRV
;
A
#
# COMPACT_ATOMS: atom_id res chain seq x y z
N ASP A 1 -1.29 -10.46 21.41
CA ASP A 1 -1.93 -9.67 22.48
C ASP A 1 -2.57 -8.40 21.90
N GLY A 2 -3.89 -8.40 21.76
CA GLY A 2 -4.65 -7.33 21.13
C GLY A 2 -4.56 -5.96 21.82
N ARG A 3 -4.16 -5.87 23.10
CA ARG A 3 -3.95 -4.58 23.78
C ARG A 3 -2.70 -3.86 23.28
N SER A 4 -1.59 -4.59 23.19
CA SER A 4 -0.33 -4.07 22.66
C SER A 4 -0.49 -3.64 21.19
N ALA A 5 -1.19 -4.44 20.38
CA ALA A 5 -1.49 -4.11 18.99
C ALA A 5 -2.26 -2.78 18.87
N ARG A 6 -3.36 -2.60 19.63
CA ARG A 6 -4.12 -1.33 19.63
C ARG A 6 -3.27 -0.14 20.06
N ARG A 7 -2.41 -0.33 21.08
CA ARG A 7 -1.50 0.74 21.52
C ARG A 7 -0.56 1.14 20.40
N THR A 8 0.02 0.19 19.68
CA THR A 8 0.87 0.48 18.51
C THR A 8 0.08 1.19 17.41
N THR A 9 -1.15 0.79 17.12
CA THR A 9 -2.02 1.48 16.14
C THR A 9 -2.23 2.95 16.50
N VAL A 10 -2.47 3.27 17.78
CA VAL A 10 -2.62 4.66 18.22
C VAL A 10 -1.35 5.46 18.01
N HIS A 11 -0.17 4.89 18.33
CA HIS A 11 1.11 5.57 18.10
C HIS A 11 1.36 5.80 16.61
N VAL A 12 1.02 4.82 15.77
CA VAL A 12 1.13 4.93 14.30
C VAL A 12 0.21 6.03 13.79
N LEU A 13 -1.05 6.08 14.22
CA LEU A 13 -2.00 7.12 13.82
C LEU A 13 -1.53 8.52 14.25
N LEU A 14 -0.99 8.64 15.47
CA LEU A 14 -0.43 9.89 15.96
C LEU A 14 0.78 10.33 15.13
N LEU A 15 1.70 9.40 14.84
CA LEU A 15 2.89 9.69 14.05
C LEU A 15 2.53 10.08 12.62
N ILE A 16 1.56 9.39 12.00
CA ILE A 16 1.03 9.72 10.67
C ILE A 16 0.38 11.12 10.70
N GLY A 17 -0.47 11.41 11.69
CA GLY A 17 -1.11 12.71 11.83
C GLY A 17 -0.09 13.84 11.98
N LEU A 18 0.91 13.65 12.86
CA LEU A 18 2.02 14.58 13.04
C LEU A 18 2.83 14.75 11.74
N PHE A 19 3.11 13.65 11.04
CA PHE A 19 3.83 13.68 9.76
C PHE A 19 3.08 14.51 8.71
N TYR A 20 1.76 14.33 8.55
CA TYR A 20 0.98 15.07 7.54
C TYR A 20 0.90 16.58 7.78
N LEU A 21 1.20 17.06 8.99
CA LEU A 21 1.35 18.50 9.24
C LEU A 21 2.57 19.08 8.50
N PHE A 22 3.67 18.32 8.38
CA PHE A 22 4.91 18.82 7.77
C PHE A 22 4.75 19.12 6.27
N PRO A 23 4.28 18.21 5.39
CA PRO A 23 4.04 18.52 3.98
C PRO A 23 3.06 19.68 3.81
N THR A 24 2.04 19.78 4.67
CA THR A 24 1.04 20.86 4.60
C THR A 24 1.69 22.22 4.90
N ILE A 25 2.49 22.31 5.96
CA ILE A 25 3.22 23.52 6.33
C ILE A 25 4.26 23.87 5.25
N LEU A 26 5.03 22.88 4.78
CA LEU A 26 6.02 23.09 3.73
C LEU A 26 5.38 23.52 2.40
N GLY A 27 4.22 22.97 2.05
CA GLY A 27 3.43 23.39 0.89
C GLY A 27 2.85 24.80 1.03
N ALA A 28 2.51 25.23 2.25
CA ALA A 28 2.11 26.61 2.50
C ALA A 28 3.31 27.57 2.40
N LEU A 29 4.47 27.18 2.94
CA LEU A 29 5.71 27.97 2.89
C LEU A 29 6.25 28.07 1.46
N SER A 30 6.15 27.03 0.63
CA SER A 30 6.57 27.10 -0.78
C SER A 30 5.78 28.15 -1.56
N ARG A 31 4.50 28.35 -1.24
CA ARG A 31 3.71 29.42 -1.86
C ARG A 31 4.21 30.83 -1.54
N LEU A 32 4.82 31.02 -0.37
CA LEU A 32 5.33 32.31 0.08
C LEU A 32 6.75 32.59 -0.42
N TYR A 33 7.62 31.58 -0.41
CA TYR A 33 9.05 31.74 -0.68
C TYR A 33 9.49 31.29 -2.07
N THR A 34 8.70 30.46 -2.77
CA THR A 34 8.99 29.99 -4.13
C THR A 34 7.75 30.04 -5.04
N PRO A 35 7.07 31.20 -5.17
CA PRO A 35 5.86 31.33 -5.98
C PRO A 35 6.10 31.04 -7.47
N GLU A 36 7.33 31.24 -7.92
CA GLU A 36 7.78 30.95 -9.29
C GLU A 36 7.73 29.46 -9.65
N LEU A 37 7.84 28.53 -8.69
CA LEU A 37 7.67 27.10 -8.94
C LEU A 37 6.20 26.67 -9.15
N LEU A 38 5.24 27.50 -8.74
CA LEU A 38 3.82 27.29 -9.04
C LEU A 38 3.48 27.66 -10.48
N VAL A 39 4.20 28.63 -11.04
CA VAL A 39 4.01 29.10 -12.43
C VAL A 39 4.70 28.17 -13.43
N THR A 40 5.84 27.59 -13.06
CA THR A 40 6.58 26.64 -13.91
C THR A 40 6.06 25.20 -13.81
N GLY A 41 5.13 24.92 -12.91
CA GLY A 41 4.56 23.58 -12.72
C GLY A 41 5.51 22.56 -12.08
N GLN A 42 6.65 23.01 -11.54
CA GLN A 42 7.64 22.14 -10.88
C GLN A 42 7.43 22.09 -9.36
N THR A 43 6.18 22.02 -8.92
CA THR A 43 5.82 22.05 -7.49
C THR A 43 6.50 20.94 -6.68
N ASP A 44 6.85 19.83 -7.32
CA ASP A 44 7.53 18.68 -6.71
C ASP A 44 8.95 19.02 -6.22
N ALA A 45 9.63 19.98 -6.85
CA ALA A 45 10.98 20.40 -6.47
C ALA A 45 10.99 21.45 -5.35
N ALA A 46 9.82 22.04 -5.02
CA ALA A 46 9.74 23.16 -4.09
C ALA A 46 10.23 22.81 -2.68
N ILE A 47 9.97 21.59 -2.21
CA ILE A 47 10.36 21.12 -0.87
C ILE A 47 11.90 21.04 -0.72
N LEU A 48 12.61 20.72 -1.79
CA LEU A 48 14.07 20.59 -1.79
C LEU A 48 14.77 21.95 -1.92
N LEU A 49 14.14 22.91 -2.57
CA LEU A 49 14.71 24.24 -2.82
C LEU A 49 14.40 25.23 -1.69
N LEU A 50 13.32 25.01 -0.96
CA LEU A 50 12.87 25.83 0.17
C LEU A 50 13.94 26.14 1.24
N PRO A 51 14.75 25.16 1.72
CA PRO A 51 15.79 25.45 2.72
C PRO A 51 16.87 26.40 2.20
N THR A 52 17.18 26.32 0.91
CA THR A 52 18.20 27.16 0.27
C THR A 52 17.73 28.57 -0.04
N THR A 53 16.41 28.77 -0.18
CA THR A 53 15.81 30.09 -0.41
C THR A 53 15.47 30.80 0.91
N MET A 54 15.14 30.06 1.98
CA MET A 54 14.84 30.64 3.30
C MET A 54 16.10 31.11 4.06
N ILE A 55 17.23 30.41 3.90
CA ILE A 55 18.49 30.73 4.61
C ILE A 55 19.56 31.02 3.57
N SER A 56 19.85 32.29 3.32
CA SER A 56 20.91 32.70 2.39
C SER A 56 22.30 32.37 2.94
N GLY A 57 23.20 31.86 2.09
CA GLY A 57 24.61 31.63 2.42
C GLY A 57 24.99 30.14 2.57
N PRO A 58 26.21 29.84 3.06
CA PRO A 58 26.72 28.47 3.16
C PRO A 58 25.90 27.60 4.12
N VAL A 59 25.30 28.19 5.16
CA VAL A 59 24.48 27.48 6.15
C VAL A 59 23.22 26.89 5.51
N GLY A 60 22.52 27.64 4.65
CA GLY A 60 21.32 27.14 3.96
C GLY A 60 21.62 25.99 3.00
N LYS A 61 22.79 26.02 2.34
CA LYS A 61 23.25 24.89 1.50
C LYS A 61 23.49 23.63 2.32
N VAL A 62 24.11 23.75 3.50
CA VAL A 62 24.33 22.61 4.40
C VAL A 62 23.00 22.05 4.91
N VAL A 63 22.07 22.90 5.35
CA VAL A 63 20.74 22.48 5.79
C VAL A 63 19.97 21.79 4.65
N GLY A 64 19.99 22.38 3.46
CA GLY A 64 19.38 21.76 2.26
C GLY A 64 19.98 20.40 1.93
N ALA A 65 21.31 20.26 2.00
CA ALA A 65 21.99 18.99 1.77
C ALA A 65 21.62 17.92 2.83
N VAL A 66 21.53 18.30 4.12
CA VAL A 66 21.12 17.39 5.20
C VAL A 66 19.67 16.94 5.01
N VAL A 67 18.76 17.86 4.67
CA VAL A 67 17.35 17.54 4.39
C VAL A 67 17.23 16.62 3.17
N ALA A 68 17.94 16.92 2.08
CA ALA A 68 17.96 16.08 0.88
C ALA A 68 18.52 14.67 1.18
N ALA A 69 19.60 14.57 1.94
CA ALA A 69 20.18 13.29 2.36
C ALA A 69 19.20 12.48 3.23
N GLY A 70 18.51 13.14 4.17
CA GLY A 70 17.47 12.52 4.99
C GLY A 70 16.29 12.00 4.16
N ALA A 71 15.78 12.82 3.23
CA ALA A 71 14.69 12.45 2.33
C ALA A 71 15.08 11.26 1.44
N PHE A 72 16.30 11.27 0.88
CA PHE A 72 16.81 10.17 0.07
C PHE A 72 16.98 8.88 0.87
N SER A 73 17.50 8.96 2.10
CA SER A 73 17.62 7.81 3.01
C SER A 73 16.26 7.20 3.35
N ALA A 74 15.26 8.03 3.68
CA ALA A 74 13.90 7.57 3.97
C ALA A 74 13.23 6.91 2.76
N PHE A 75 13.41 7.49 1.56
CA PHE A 75 12.93 6.92 0.31
C PHE A 75 13.56 5.55 0.04
N LEU A 76 14.88 5.42 0.11
CA LEU A 76 15.59 4.15 -0.08
C LEU A 76 15.16 3.08 0.93
N SER A 77 14.94 3.46 2.19
CA SER A 77 14.45 2.55 3.23
C SER A 77 13.08 1.96 2.85
N THR A 78 12.17 2.82 2.37
CA THR A 78 10.82 2.41 1.96
C THR A 78 10.84 1.57 0.68
N CYS A 79 11.64 1.97 -0.31
CA CYS A 79 11.82 1.20 -1.54
C CYS A 79 12.37 -0.20 -1.26
N SER A 80 13.37 -0.33 -0.40
CA SER A 80 13.92 -1.63 0.00
C SER A 80 12.85 -2.52 0.66
N GLY A 81 12.03 -1.96 1.55
CA GLY A 81 10.93 -2.67 2.18
C GLY A 81 9.87 -3.15 1.18
N LEU A 82 9.45 -2.29 0.25
CA LEU A 82 8.47 -2.64 -0.79
C LEU A 82 9.00 -3.69 -1.76
N ILE A 83 10.24 -3.53 -2.24
CA ILE A 83 10.88 -4.48 -3.16
C ILE A 83 11.00 -5.86 -2.48
N SER A 84 11.44 -5.91 -1.23
CA SER A 84 11.54 -7.16 -0.47
C SER A 84 10.17 -7.82 -0.27
N GLY A 85 9.16 -7.05 0.12
CA GLY A 85 7.80 -7.55 0.33
C GLY A 85 7.16 -8.10 -0.96
N VAL A 86 7.23 -7.35 -2.05
CA VAL A 86 6.68 -7.77 -3.36
C VAL A 86 7.47 -8.94 -3.93
N SER A 87 8.81 -8.93 -3.79
CA SER A 87 9.65 -10.06 -4.18
C SER A 87 9.26 -11.34 -3.44
N GLY A 88 8.93 -11.25 -2.14
CA GLY A 88 8.45 -12.39 -1.37
C GLY A 88 7.20 -13.00 -2.00
N VAL A 89 6.18 -12.18 -2.24
CA VAL A 89 4.90 -12.59 -2.85
C VAL A 89 5.12 -13.17 -4.26
N VAL A 90 5.91 -12.50 -5.10
CA VAL A 90 6.20 -13.00 -6.45
C VAL A 90 6.94 -14.35 -6.39
N SER A 91 7.84 -14.53 -5.42
CA SER A 91 8.59 -15.79 -5.29
C SER A 91 7.73 -16.97 -4.83
N THR A 92 6.69 -16.73 -4.04
CA THR A 92 5.82 -17.80 -3.50
C THR A 92 4.57 -18.04 -4.34
N ASP A 93 4.00 -16.98 -4.91
CA ASP A 93 2.67 -17.03 -5.54
C ASP A 93 2.79 -17.18 -7.07
N LEU A 94 3.83 -16.58 -7.67
CA LEU A 94 4.10 -16.69 -9.12
C LEU A 94 5.17 -17.74 -9.42
N LEU A 95 6.20 -17.84 -8.56
CA LEU A 95 7.27 -18.82 -8.69
C LEU A 95 7.06 -19.99 -7.72
N ARG A 96 7.90 -21.03 -7.80
CA ARG A 96 7.73 -22.27 -7.03
C ARG A 96 8.24 -22.18 -5.60
N GLY A 97 8.50 -20.97 -5.07
CA GLY A 97 9.02 -20.75 -3.72
C GLY A 97 10.42 -21.32 -3.47
N ARG A 98 11.22 -21.56 -4.52
CA ARG A 98 12.60 -22.08 -4.35
C ARG A 98 13.57 -20.96 -3.98
N PRO A 99 14.68 -21.25 -3.27
CA PRO A 99 15.65 -20.23 -2.88
C PRO A 99 16.29 -19.47 -4.07
N HIS A 100 16.40 -20.13 -5.23
CA HIS A 100 16.84 -19.48 -6.46
C HIS A 100 15.78 -18.52 -7.03
N ASP A 101 14.50 -18.86 -6.88
CA ASP A 101 13.36 -18.07 -7.35
C ASP A 101 13.23 -16.74 -6.59
N SER A 102 13.62 -16.70 -5.31
CA SER A 102 13.63 -15.47 -4.52
C SER A 102 14.60 -14.41 -5.08
N ARG A 103 15.77 -14.83 -5.57
CA ARG A 103 16.74 -13.90 -6.20
C ARG A 103 16.23 -13.38 -7.54
N LEU A 104 15.60 -14.25 -8.33
CA LEU A 104 14.97 -13.88 -9.59
C LEU A 104 13.80 -12.91 -9.37
N ALA A 105 12.90 -13.21 -8.43
CA ALA A 105 11.80 -12.31 -8.06
C ALA A 105 12.31 -10.93 -7.64
N LEU A 106 13.36 -10.89 -6.80
CA LEU A 106 13.96 -9.63 -6.37
C LEU A 106 14.50 -8.82 -7.55
N SER A 107 15.21 -9.49 -8.46
CA SER A 107 15.76 -8.84 -9.65
C SER A 107 14.66 -8.32 -10.58
N LEU A 108 13.57 -9.08 -10.80
CA LEU A 108 12.46 -8.68 -11.65
C LEU A 108 11.70 -7.50 -11.05
N VAL A 109 11.38 -7.57 -9.76
CA VAL A 109 10.64 -6.52 -9.04
C VAL A 109 11.43 -5.21 -8.96
N ALA A 110 12.77 -5.28 -8.90
CA ALA A 110 13.61 -4.09 -8.93
C ALA A 110 13.84 -3.56 -10.36
N LEU A 111 14.11 -4.44 -11.33
CA LEU A 111 14.52 -4.05 -12.68
C LEU A 111 13.35 -3.52 -13.53
N VAL A 112 12.17 -4.13 -13.44
CA VAL A 112 11.03 -3.74 -14.29
C VAL A 112 10.59 -2.29 -14.05
N PRO A 113 10.36 -1.83 -12.81
CA PRO A 113 10.04 -0.42 -12.55
C PRO A 113 11.20 0.52 -12.88
N LEU A 114 12.45 0.09 -12.67
CA LEU A 114 13.64 0.90 -13.00
C LEU A 114 13.74 1.16 -14.50
N VAL A 115 13.57 0.11 -15.32
CA VAL A 115 13.55 0.23 -16.77
C VAL A 115 12.39 1.10 -17.22
N ALA A 116 11.18 0.87 -16.67
CA ALA A 116 10.02 1.71 -16.97
C ALA A 116 10.28 3.19 -16.63
N ALA A 117 10.91 3.50 -15.50
CA ALA A 117 11.24 4.86 -15.09
C ALA A 117 12.24 5.57 -16.03
N ILE A 118 13.11 4.82 -16.71
CA ILE A 118 14.06 5.39 -17.69
C ILE A 118 13.36 5.76 -19.00
N PHE A 119 12.37 4.95 -19.42
CA PHE A 119 11.68 5.13 -20.71
C PHE A 119 10.43 6.02 -20.63
N LEU A 120 9.74 6.03 -19.48
CA LEU A 120 8.54 6.85 -19.28
C LEU A 120 8.95 8.28 -18.88
N ARG A 121 8.42 9.28 -19.59
CA ARG A 121 8.58 10.67 -19.17
C ARG A 121 7.74 10.90 -17.90
N PRO A 122 8.31 11.48 -16.84
CA PRO A 122 7.54 11.82 -15.66
C PRO A 122 6.46 12.83 -16.06
N THR A 123 5.21 12.40 -15.97
CA THR A 123 4.07 13.31 -15.86
C THR A 123 3.98 13.74 -14.38
N ASP A 124 3.12 14.70 -14.06
CA ASP A 124 2.79 15.09 -12.68
C ASP A 124 2.75 13.88 -11.72
N LEU A 125 3.71 13.82 -10.80
CA LEU A 125 3.92 12.65 -9.93
C LEU A 125 2.72 12.45 -9.00
N ALA A 126 2.05 13.53 -8.60
CA ALA A 126 0.88 13.46 -7.73
C ALA A 126 -0.28 12.75 -8.43
N LEU A 127 -0.51 13.04 -9.72
CA LEU A 127 -1.53 12.36 -10.51
C LEU A 127 -1.18 10.88 -10.72
N GLY A 128 0.07 10.57 -11.07
CA GLY A 128 0.49 9.18 -11.29
C GLY A 128 0.30 8.29 -10.05
N VAL A 129 0.74 8.78 -8.88
CA VAL A 129 0.57 8.08 -7.60
C VAL A 129 -0.91 7.99 -7.22
N GLY A 130 -1.68 9.07 -7.43
CA GLY A 130 -3.12 9.10 -7.18
C GLY A 130 -3.88 8.04 -7.98
N MET A 131 -3.55 7.86 -9.26
CA MET A 131 -4.18 6.85 -10.13
C MET A 131 -3.80 5.42 -9.73
N ALA A 132 -2.56 5.18 -9.31
CA ALA A 132 -2.14 3.89 -8.78
C ALA A 132 -2.91 3.53 -7.50
N PHE A 133 -3.10 4.48 -6.59
CA PHE A 133 -3.93 4.28 -5.40
C PHE A 133 -5.41 4.09 -5.74
N ALA A 134 -5.94 4.82 -6.73
CA ALA A 134 -7.31 4.63 -7.19
C ALA A 134 -7.53 3.21 -7.74
N PHE A 135 -6.58 2.68 -8.50
CA PHE A 135 -6.60 1.30 -9.00
C PHE A 135 -6.57 0.29 -7.85
N ALA A 136 -5.63 0.44 -6.91
CA ALA A 136 -5.50 -0.44 -5.76
C ALA A 136 -6.74 -0.41 -4.84
N ALA A 137 -7.30 0.78 -4.59
CA ALA A 137 -8.50 0.94 -3.79
C ALA A 137 -9.72 0.28 -4.46
N SER A 138 -9.88 0.46 -5.78
CA SER A 138 -11.03 -0.08 -6.52
C SER A 138 -11.01 -1.60 -6.62
N THR A 139 -9.83 -2.22 -6.57
CA THR A 139 -9.69 -3.68 -6.64
C THR A 139 -9.73 -4.33 -5.26
N PHE A 140 -8.91 -3.85 -4.31
CA PHE A 140 -8.72 -4.54 -3.03
C PHE A 140 -9.71 -4.12 -1.94
N ALA A 141 -10.12 -2.84 -1.89
CA ALA A 141 -10.96 -2.36 -0.80
C ALA A 141 -12.31 -3.10 -0.69
N PRO A 142 -13.05 -3.35 -1.80
CA PRO A 142 -14.29 -4.11 -1.74
C PRO A 142 -14.10 -5.51 -1.14
N VAL A 143 -13.06 -6.21 -1.57
CA VAL A 143 -12.80 -7.60 -1.15
C VAL A 143 -12.34 -7.65 0.31
N LEU A 144 -11.46 -6.75 0.72
CA LEU A 144 -10.96 -6.70 2.11
C LEU A 144 -12.07 -6.33 3.08
N VAL A 145 -12.85 -5.29 2.79
CA VAL A 145 -13.93 -4.84 3.66
C VAL A 145 -15.04 -5.89 3.74
N LEU A 146 -15.53 -6.37 2.60
CA LEU A 146 -16.58 -7.39 2.62
C LEU A 146 -16.07 -8.73 3.18
N GLY A 147 -14.81 -9.08 2.97
CA GLY A 147 -14.22 -10.32 3.50
C GLY A 147 -14.13 -10.33 5.03
N VAL A 148 -13.89 -9.17 5.64
CA VAL A 148 -13.85 -9.05 7.12
C VAL A 148 -15.25 -8.98 7.70
N TRP A 149 -16.18 -8.20 7.13
CA TRP A 149 -17.47 -7.88 7.78
C TRP A 149 -18.70 -8.58 7.19
N TRP A 150 -18.60 -9.20 6.01
CA TRP A 150 -19.75 -9.81 5.34
C TRP A 150 -19.58 -11.30 5.00
N ARG A 151 -20.45 -12.13 5.58
CA ARG A 151 -20.43 -13.60 5.38
C ARG A 151 -20.78 -14.05 3.97
N GLY A 152 -21.49 -13.19 3.23
CA GLY A 152 -22.01 -13.52 1.89
C GLY A 152 -21.00 -13.35 0.77
N LEU A 153 -19.72 -13.02 1.05
CA LEU A 153 -18.73 -12.80 0.00
C LEU A 153 -18.40 -14.12 -0.71
N THR A 154 -18.49 -14.12 -2.04
CA THR A 154 -18.19 -15.28 -2.90
C THR A 154 -16.92 -15.02 -3.71
N TRP A 155 -16.22 -16.07 -4.12
CA TRP A 155 -15.02 -15.91 -4.96
C TRP A 155 -15.37 -15.29 -6.33
N VAL A 156 -16.55 -15.58 -6.87
CA VAL A 156 -17.04 -15.02 -8.13
C VAL A 156 -17.30 -13.53 -7.98
N GLY A 157 -18.00 -13.13 -6.91
CA GLY A 157 -18.25 -11.72 -6.65
C GLY A 157 -16.98 -10.92 -6.36
N ALA A 158 -16.03 -11.51 -5.63
CA ALA A 158 -14.72 -10.89 -5.43
C ALA A 158 -13.96 -10.70 -6.75
N ALA A 159 -13.88 -11.73 -7.59
CA ALA A 159 -13.22 -11.65 -8.90
C ALA A 159 -13.91 -10.64 -9.84
N ALA A 160 -15.24 -10.63 -9.89
CA ALA A 160 -16.02 -9.69 -10.70
C ALA A 160 -15.82 -8.24 -10.22
N GLY A 161 -15.87 -8.02 -8.90
CA GLY A 161 -15.61 -6.70 -8.30
C GLY A 161 -14.21 -6.18 -8.60
N MET A 162 -13.19 -7.01 -8.41
CA MET A 162 -11.80 -6.67 -8.74
C MET A 162 -11.64 -6.35 -10.23
N SER A 163 -12.22 -7.17 -11.11
CA SER A 163 -12.13 -7.00 -12.56
C SER A 163 -12.82 -5.71 -13.02
N VAL A 164 -14.05 -5.46 -12.55
CA VAL A 164 -14.80 -4.24 -12.91
C VAL A 164 -14.14 -2.99 -12.32
N GLY A 165 -13.73 -3.03 -11.05
CA GLY A 165 -13.03 -1.90 -10.41
C GLY A 165 -11.74 -1.53 -11.14
N GLY A 166 -10.90 -2.53 -11.46
CA GLY A 166 -9.68 -2.32 -12.23
C GLY A 166 -9.94 -1.81 -13.65
N LEU A 167 -10.91 -2.40 -14.36
CA LEU A 167 -11.27 -2.00 -15.71
C LEU A 167 -11.81 -0.57 -15.75
N LEU A 168 -12.66 -0.16 -14.80
CA LEU A 168 -13.20 1.20 -14.75
C LEU A 168 -12.09 2.24 -14.54
N VAL A 169 -11.08 1.94 -13.71
CA VAL A 169 -9.93 2.83 -13.53
C VAL A 169 -9.06 2.89 -14.80
N LEU A 170 -8.85 1.76 -15.48
CA LEU A 170 -8.14 1.73 -16.76
C LEU A 170 -8.88 2.48 -17.87
N LEU A 171 -10.21 2.39 -17.91
CA LEU A 171 -11.04 3.18 -18.82
C LEU A 171 -10.95 4.67 -18.51
N ALA A 172 -10.99 5.06 -17.23
CA ALA A 172 -10.80 6.45 -16.83
C ALA A 172 -9.42 6.97 -17.24
N LEU A 173 -8.35 6.17 -17.08
CA LEU A 173 -7.01 6.48 -17.58
C LEU A 173 -7.01 6.67 -19.10
N GLY A 174 -7.64 5.76 -19.85
CA GLY A 174 -7.74 5.86 -21.30
C GLY A 174 -8.46 7.13 -21.74
N VAL A 175 -9.57 7.47 -21.08
CA VAL A 175 -10.32 8.70 -21.37
C VAL A 175 -9.50 9.95 -21.03
N ASP A 176 -8.79 9.98 -19.90
CA ASP A 176 -7.90 11.09 -19.53
C ASP A 176 -6.81 11.30 -20.58
N VAL A 177 -6.16 10.21 -21.01
CA VAL A 177 -5.13 10.26 -22.06
C VAL A 177 -5.73 10.80 -23.37
N ILE A 178 -6.86 10.26 -23.82
CA ILE A 178 -7.52 10.70 -25.06
C ILE A 178 -7.93 12.19 -24.97
N SER A 179 -8.47 12.60 -23.82
CA SER A 179 -8.86 13.99 -23.56
C SER A 179 -7.69 14.94 -23.70
N ARG A 180 -6.54 14.63 -23.09
CA ARG A 180 -5.33 15.45 -23.19
C ARG A 180 -4.85 15.61 -24.63
N TYR A 181 -5.03 14.60 -25.49
CA TYR A 181 -4.70 14.69 -26.92
C TYR A 181 -5.76 15.42 -27.76
N THR A 182 -7.02 15.45 -27.33
CA THR A 182 -8.16 15.95 -28.14
C THR A 182 -8.66 17.34 -27.71
N GLY A 183 -7.98 18.00 -26.75
CA GLY A 183 -8.32 19.37 -26.33
C GLY A 183 -8.96 19.49 -24.95
N ASP A 184 -8.66 18.55 -24.04
CA ASP A 184 -8.96 18.62 -22.60
C ASP A 184 -10.44 18.80 -22.23
N TRP A 185 -11.31 18.03 -22.89
CA TRP A 185 -12.76 18.06 -22.68
C TRP A 185 -13.24 17.21 -21.49
N ALA A 186 -12.39 16.33 -20.95
CA ALA A 186 -12.79 15.42 -19.90
C ALA A 186 -13.14 16.18 -18.61
N PRO A 187 -14.29 15.88 -17.99
CA PRO A 187 -14.65 16.48 -16.71
C PRO A 187 -13.64 16.08 -15.64
N HIS A 188 -13.35 17.03 -14.73
CA HIS A 188 -12.37 16.84 -13.66
C HIS A 188 -12.71 15.68 -12.71
N ILE A 189 -13.95 15.21 -12.72
CA ILE A 189 -14.38 14.03 -11.97
C ILE A 189 -13.65 12.75 -12.44
N LEU A 190 -13.18 12.71 -13.70
CA LEU A 190 -12.41 11.59 -14.26
C LEU A 190 -10.93 11.64 -13.86
N LEU A 191 -10.42 12.80 -13.42
CA LEU A 191 -9.09 12.91 -12.80
C LEU A 191 -9.05 12.25 -11.41
N GLN A 192 -10.21 12.04 -10.78
CA GLN A 192 -10.35 11.35 -9.50
C GLN A 192 -11.31 10.15 -9.64
N PRO A 193 -10.94 9.14 -10.44
CA PRO A 193 -11.85 8.03 -10.76
C PRO A 193 -12.26 7.24 -9.51
N ALA A 194 -11.41 7.20 -8.48
CA ALA A 194 -11.63 6.48 -7.23
C ALA A 194 -13.00 6.78 -6.60
N LEU A 195 -13.51 8.01 -6.72
CA LEU A 195 -14.79 8.40 -6.14
C LEU A 195 -15.97 7.62 -6.72
N LEU A 196 -15.90 7.24 -8.00
CA LEU A 196 -16.94 6.49 -8.69
C LEU A 196 -16.59 5.00 -8.82
N THR A 197 -15.34 4.67 -9.08
CA THR A 197 -14.91 3.29 -9.33
C THR A 197 -14.95 2.44 -8.06
N VAL A 198 -14.64 3.01 -6.88
CA VAL A 198 -14.68 2.26 -5.62
C VAL A 198 -16.11 1.87 -5.24
N PRO A 199 -17.10 2.79 -5.17
CA PRO A 199 -18.49 2.41 -4.91
C PRO A 199 -19.06 1.44 -5.94
N MET A 200 -18.73 1.62 -7.22
CA MET A 200 -19.16 0.71 -8.29
C MET A 200 -18.57 -0.70 -8.10
N ALA A 201 -17.29 -0.80 -7.77
CA ALA A 201 -16.65 -2.09 -7.47
C ALA A 201 -17.29 -2.77 -6.25
N PHE A 202 -17.62 -2.00 -5.20
CA PHE A 202 -18.40 -2.50 -4.06
C PHE A 202 -19.78 -3.01 -4.45
N ALA A 203 -20.51 -2.24 -5.25
CA ALA A 203 -21.84 -2.61 -5.72
C ALA A 203 -21.80 -3.90 -6.54
N VAL A 204 -20.88 -4.02 -7.49
CA VAL A 204 -20.69 -5.24 -8.30
C VAL A 204 -20.33 -6.43 -7.42
N THR A 205 -19.37 -6.25 -6.50
CA THR A 205 -18.96 -7.33 -5.57
C THR A 205 -20.15 -7.83 -4.76
N ALA A 206 -20.98 -6.91 -4.25
CA ALA A 206 -22.15 -7.22 -3.43
C ALA A 206 -23.29 -7.87 -4.23
N VAL A 207 -23.57 -7.37 -5.43
CA VAL A 207 -24.64 -7.89 -6.30
C VAL A 207 -24.29 -9.28 -6.80
N VAL A 208 -23.08 -9.47 -7.35
CA VAL A 208 -22.65 -10.76 -7.88
C VAL A 208 -22.55 -11.79 -6.75
N SER A 209 -22.04 -11.40 -5.57
CA SER A 209 -21.99 -12.33 -4.43
C SER A 209 -23.38 -12.75 -3.95
N ARG A 210 -24.39 -11.86 -4.00
CA ARG A 210 -25.78 -12.23 -3.71
C ARG A 210 -26.41 -13.10 -4.80
N ALA A 211 -25.98 -12.96 -6.04
CA ALA A 211 -26.46 -13.76 -7.16
C ALA A 211 -25.81 -15.16 -7.21
N THR A 212 -24.65 -15.35 -6.57
CA THR A 212 -23.93 -16.64 -6.55
C THR A 212 -23.73 -17.23 -5.14
N PRO A 213 -24.78 -17.34 -4.30
CA PRO A 213 -24.64 -17.78 -2.91
C PRO A 213 -24.03 -19.19 -2.78
N ASP A 214 -24.27 -20.07 -3.76
CA ASP A 214 -23.74 -21.44 -3.80
C ASP A 214 -22.21 -21.52 -3.95
N ARG A 215 -21.57 -20.40 -4.30
CA ARG A 215 -20.11 -20.29 -4.45
C ARG A 215 -19.42 -19.74 -3.21
N ALA A 216 -20.14 -19.53 -2.12
CA ALA A 216 -19.57 -19.13 -0.84
C ALA A 216 -18.72 -20.26 -0.24
N PRO A 217 -17.52 -19.97 0.30
CA PRO A 217 -16.70 -21.00 0.93
C PRO A 217 -17.38 -21.61 2.17
N SER A 218 -17.30 -22.92 2.34
CA SER A 218 -17.96 -23.63 3.46
C SER A 218 -17.38 -23.29 4.84
N ASN A 219 -16.15 -22.77 4.89
CA ASN A 219 -15.43 -22.41 6.12
C ASN A 219 -15.58 -20.94 6.55
N VAL A 220 -16.39 -20.14 5.86
CA VAL A 220 -16.54 -18.69 6.16
C VAL A 220 -16.94 -18.45 7.61
N ASN A 221 -17.88 -19.22 8.15
CA ASN A 221 -18.35 -19.04 9.53
C ASN A 221 -17.23 -19.28 10.55
N VAL A 222 -16.41 -20.31 10.34
CA VAL A 222 -15.26 -20.62 11.21
C VAL A 222 -14.19 -19.54 11.11
N LEU A 223 -13.91 -19.07 9.90
CA LEU A 223 -12.93 -18.00 9.66
C LEU A 223 -13.38 -16.68 10.31
N MET A 224 -14.63 -16.28 10.12
CA MET A 224 -15.19 -15.08 10.74
C MET A 224 -15.19 -15.15 12.27
N MET A 225 -15.54 -16.31 12.83
CA MET A 225 -15.45 -16.52 14.27
C MET A 225 -14.02 -16.32 14.74
N ARG A 226 -13.02 -16.91 14.08
CA ARG A 226 -11.60 -16.68 14.44
C ARG A 226 -11.18 -15.20 14.38
N LEU A 227 -11.66 -14.45 13.39
CA LEU A 227 -11.31 -13.03 13.22
C LEU A 227 -11.97 -12.11 14.26
N HIS A 228 -13.17 -12.42 14.74
CA HIS A 228 -13.95 -11.54 15.63
C HIS A 228 -14.01 -12.01 17.09
N THR A 229 -13.53 -13.22 17.38
CA THR A 229 -13.54 -13.74 18.76
C THR A 229 -12.42 -13.06 19.57
N PRO A 230 -12.73 -12.46 20.74
CA PRO A 230 -11.71 -11.82 21.56
C PRO A 230 -10.65 -12.82 22.05
N ASP A 231 -9.37 -12.41 22.00
CA ASP A 231 -8.16 -13.19 22.37
C ASP A 231 -8.29 -14.02 23.65
N LYS A 232 -9.13 -13.58 24.60
CA LYS A 232 -9.34 -14.22 25.91
C LYS A 232 -9.96 -15.63 25.83
N LEU A 233 -10.55 -16.00 24.69
CA LEU A 233 -11.21 -17.30 24.52
C LEU A 233 -10.26 -18.41 24.02
N GLY A 234 -8.98 -18.11 23.72
CA GLY A 234 -7.98 -19.13 23.36
C GLY A 234 -8.26 -19.91 22.06
N LEU A 235 -9.19 -19.42 21.23
CA LEU A 235 -9.59 -20.07 19.97
C LEU A 235 -8.66 -19.75 18.79
N ILE A 236 -7.73 -18.81 18.98
CA ILE A 236 -6.64 -18.51 18.03
C ILE A 236 -5.49 -19.47 18.36
N ARG A 237 -5.47 -20.63 17.69
CA ARG A 237 -4.27 -21.48 17.66
C ARG A 237 -3.32 -20.89 16.62
N ASP A 238 -2.33 -20.13 17.07
CA ASP A 238 -1.21 -19.72 16.21
C ASP A 238 -0.54 -20.98 15.67
N ARG A 239 -0.56 -21.12 14.34
CA ARG A 239 0.06 -22.26 13.64
C ARG A 239 1.56 -22.33 13.96
N ASP A 240 2.16 -21.17 14.27
CA ASP A 240 3.58 -21.03 14.61
C ASP A 240 3.93 -21.65 15.97
N ILE A 241 3.00 -21.71 16.93
CA ILE A 241 3.25 -22.33 18.24
C ILE A 241 3.30 -23.86 18.11
N ALA A 242 2.51 -24.44 17.20
CA ALA A 242 2.52 -25.89 17.00
C ALA A 242 3.81 -26.38 16.32
N GLU A 243 4.41 -25.60 15.43
CA GLU A 243 5.60 -26.01 14.68
C GLU A 243 6.91 -25.67 15.43
N PHE A 244 6.99 -24.48 16.05
CA PHE A 244 8.19 -24.03 16.75
C PHE A 244 8.18 -24.31 18.26
N GLY A 245 7.00 -24.42 18.89
CA GLY A 245 6.90 -24.81 20.31
C GLY A 245 7.30 -26.27 20.54
N LEU A 246 6.95 -27.17 19.62
CA LEU A 246 7.41 -28.56 19.62
C LEU A 246 8.92 -28.69 19.36
N ALA A 247 9.52 -27.77 18.59
CA ALA A 247 10.97 -27.74 18.35
C ALA A 247 11.75 -27.29 19.59
N ASP A 248 11.28 -26.23 20.27
CA ASP A 248 11.89 -25.76 21.52
C ASP A 248 11.69 -26.76 22.67
N GLU A 249 10.54 -27.45 22.72
CA GLU A 249 10.26 -28.51 23.69
C GLU A 249 11.07 -29.78 23.40
N LYS A 250 11.24 -30.17 22.13
CA LYS A 250 12.20 -31.23 21.74
C LYS A 250 13.64 -30.86 22.10
N LEU A 251 14.06 -29.61 21.86
CA LEU A 251 15.41 -29.15 22.22
C LEU A 251 15.62 -29.16 23.73
N ARG A 252 14.60 -28.78 24.52
CA ARG A 252 14.62 -28.90 25.99
C ARG A 252 14.61 -30.34 26.49
N MET A 253 13.88 -31.24 25.83
CA MET A 253 13.84 -32.67 26.15
C MET A 253 15.14 -33.39 25.75
N MET A 254 15.81 -32.96 24.67
CA MET A 254 17.13 -33.45 24.26
C MET A 254 18.25 -32.87 25.11
N SER A 255 18.15 -31.61 25.52
CA SER A 255 19.04 -30.98 26.49
C SER A 255 18.61 -31.37 27.91
N GLY A 256 18.83 -32.62 28.28
CA GLY A 256 18.53 -33.19 29.60
C GLY A 256 19.14 -32.39 30.76
N LYS A 257 18.46 -31.33 31.18
CA LYS A 257 18.77 -30.57 32.39
C LYS A 257 17.56 -30.65 33.31
N HIS A 258 17.43 -31.80 33.97
CA HIS A 258 16.69 -31.91 35.21
C HIS A 258 17.25 -30.87 36.20
N ARG A 259 16.53 -29.76 36.38
CA ARG A 259 16.79 -28.88 37.51
C ARG A 259 16.06 -29.49 38.70
N ARG A 260 16.81 -30.24 39.53
CA ARG A 260 16.39 -30.55 40.89
C ARG A 260 16.43 -29.27 41.72
N VAL A 261 15.44 -29.19 42.62
CA VAL A 261 15.22 -28.25 43.73
C VAL A 261 14.63 -26.90 43.32
#